data_AF-A0A9E3SNS7-F1
#
_entry.id   AF-A0A9E3SNS7-F1
#
_cell.length_a   1.000
_cell.length_b   1.000
_cell.length_c   1.000
_cell.angle_alpha   90.00
_cell.angle_beta   90.00
_cell.angle_gamma   90.00
#
_symmetry.space_group_name_H-M   'P 1'
#
loop_
_entity.id
_entity.type
_entity.pdbx_description
1 polymer ?
#
loop_
_entity_poly.entity_id
_entity_poly.type
_entity_poly.pdbx_seq_one_letter_code
_entity_poly.pdbx_strand_id
1 'polypeptide(L)'
;MTLEEICEVLHARGYRYRSGRPFVEIKKNGQRKANTNTLSAMFHNWTYAGWLTSKAANIPPKSIRGDWEPIVSTEEFERGLAILAERSNHRVVRRKHDYLLKGFIYYETGEGSGLRKLTGSTSNSSRSGGGTAYYCIPRSNVNFLCSEIDAQIPAELVNVQVAPDHIPAIRATYTQDVAEMLGHLRPDEQERLIASLKAVDDEEARMVRLFAAGKITESVWDGLWREWQDRRNKIRATLESLQHRQETHVTNLDTALAIIAQVGIVYNTLERSDQKELLRQMVERVVVDPAGKVNLELRTPFAYLSDISNQVRGGTLSGFDRGKKTKTGKVASAGSHETQCSDWVLCCGKDKSLGEHSTSNNPFDFLQQIEFPQRAGVARFTDPDQLLAVR
;
A
#
# COMPACT_ATOMS: atom_id res chain seq x y z
N MET A 1 8.07 -22.74 23.85
CA MET A 1 7.45 -24.03 23.51
C MET A 1 6.96 -24.05 22.06
N THR A 2 7.76 -24.54 21.10
CA THR A 2 7.44 -24.57 19.65
C THR A 2 6.41 -25.66 19.29
N LEU A 3 5.84 -25.62 18.07
CA LEU A 3 4.95 -26.70 17.59
C LEU A 3 5.66 -28.07 17.53
N GLU A 4 6.95 -28.07 17.23
CA GLU A 4 7.79 -29.28 17.23
C GLU A 4 7.96 -29.82 18.66
N GLU A 5 8.23 -28.94 19.62
CA GLU A 5 8.30 -29.31 21.05
C GLU A 5 6.96 -29.83 21.57
N ILE A 6 5.83 -29.24 21.17
CA ILE A 6 4.49 -29.76 21.53
C ILE A 6 4.32 -31.18 20.98
N CYS A 7 4.67 -31.43 19.72
CA CYS A 7 4.62 -32.78 19.14
C CYS A 7 5.50 -33.77 19.91
N GLU A 8 6.70 -33.37 20.31
CA GLU A 8 7.62 -34.21 21.09
C GLU A 8 7.07 -34.52 22.48
N VAL A 9 6.52 -33.53 23.20
CA VAL A 9 5.90 -33.73 24.52
C VAL A 9 4.68 -34.64 24.43
N LEU A 10 3.81 -34.43 23.44
CA LEU A 10 2.63 -35.29 23.23
C LEU A 10 3.03 -36.72 22.88
N HIS A 11 4.07 -36.89 22.06
CA HIS A 11 4.60 -38.20 21.72
C HIS A 11 5.24 -38.91 22.92
N ALA A 12 6.02 -38.19 23.74
CA ALA A 12 6.64 -38.72 24.95
C ALA A 12 5.60 -39.17 25.99
N ARG A 13 4.46 -38.47 26.06
CA ARG A 13 3.31 -38.85 26.92
C ARG A 13 2.46 -39.99 26.34
N GLY A 14 2.80 -40.52 25.17
CA GLY A 14 2.11 -41.65 24.55
C GLY A 14 0.84 -41.29 23.78
N TYR A 15 0.54 -40.01 23.59
CA TYR A 15 -0.62 -39.60 22.79
C TYR A 15 -0.41 -39.90 21.30
N ARG A 16 -1.52 -40.16 20.61
CA ARG A 16 -1.56 -40.45 19.16
C ARG A 16 -2.71 -39.68 18.50
N TYR A 17 -2.59 -39.46 17.20
CA TYR A 17 -3.72 -38.97 16.41
C TYR A 17 -4.84 -40.01 16.35
N ARG A 18 -6.06 -39.58 16.04
CA ARG A 18 -7.22 -40.47 15.86
C ARG A 18 -6.98 -41.59 14.84
N SER A 19 -6.12 -41.35 13.84
CA SER A 19 -5.70 -42.36 12.85
C SER A 19 -4.68 -43.38 13.38
N GLY A 20 -4.27 -43.31 14.65
CA GLY A 20 -3.21 -44.12 15.24
C GLY A 20 -1.79 -43.65 14.93
N ARG A 21 -1.64 -42.65 14.04
CA ARG A 21 -0.35 -42.06 13.68
C ARG A 21 0.28 -41.34 14.89
N PRO A 22 1.59 -41.49 15.15
CA PRO A 22 2.26 -40.75 16.23
C PRO A 22 2.48 -39.27 15.87
N PHE A 23 2.61 -38.43 16.90
CA PHE A 23 2.96 -37.00 16.75
C PHE A 23 4.39 -36.80 16.23
N VAL A 24 5.28 -37.76 16.49
CA VAL A 24 6.66 -37.79 15.98
C VAL A 24 6.91 -39.13 15.30
N GLU A 25 7.42 -39.08 14.07
CA GLU A 25 7.79 -40.26 13.29
C GLU A 25 9.29 -40.50 13.41
N ILE A 26 9.68 -41.68 13.88
CA ILE A 26 11.09 -42.09 13.97
C ILE A 26 11.42 -42.87 12.71
N LYS A 27 12.25 -42.30 11.84
CA LYS A 27 12.71 -42.95 10.60
C LYS A 27 13.72 -44.05 10.90
N LYS A 28 13.92 -44.96 9.94
CA LYS A 28 14.90 -46.06 10.01
C LYS A 28 16.34 -45.59 10.26
N ASN A 29 16.67 -44.35 9.92
CA ASN A 29 17.98 -43.73 10.14
C ASN A 29 18.10 -43.02 11.52
N GLY A 30 17.13 -43.21 12.43
CA GLY A 30 17.10 -42.56 13.73
C GLY A 30 16.63 -41.10 13.72
N GLN A 31 16.39 -40.50 12.55
CA GLN A 31 15.89 -39.12 12.47
C GLN A 31 14.43 -39.05 12.92
N ARG A 32 14.16 -38.15 13.87
CA ARG A 32 12.82 -37.83 14.36
C ARG A 32 12.22 -36.73 13.49
N LYS A 33 10.96 -36.89 13.09
CA LYS A 33 10.22 -35.89 12.32
C LYS A 33 8.88 -35.60 13.01
N ALA A 34 8.74 -34.38 13.53
CA ALA A 34 7.49 -33.92 14.13
C ALA A 34 6.42 -33.63 13.05
N ASN A 35 5.19 -34.07 13.29
CA ASN A 35 4.06 -33.87 12.39
C ASN A 35 3.33 -32.54 12.68
N THR A 36 4.03 -31.43 12.49
CA THR A 36 3.55 -30.08 12.84
C THR A 36 2.36 -29.59 12.01
N ASN A 37 2.21 -30.05 10.77
CA ASN A 37 1.14 -29.58 9.88
C ASN A 37 -0.27 -29.90 10.41
N THR A 38 -0.48 -31.11 10.91
CA THR A 38 -1.79 -31.53 11.44
C THR A 38 -2.11 -30.78 12.74
N LEU A 39 -1.12 -30.62 13.61
CA LEU A 39 -1.26 -29.87 14.85
C LEU A 39 -1.51 -28.37 14.58
N SER A 40 -0.81 -27.80 13.60
CA SER A 40 -1.04 -26.42 13.15
C SER A 40 -2.47 -26.23 12.64
N ALA A 41 -2.98 -27.15 11.81
CA ALA A 41 -4.36 -27.08 11.33
C ALA A 41 -5.39 -27.12 12.47
N MET A 42 -5.15 -27.91 13.51
CA MET A 42 -6.01 -27.94 14.70
C MET A 42 -6.00 -26.61 15.45
N PHE A 43 -4.84 -25.99 15.66
CA PHE A 43 -4.75 -24.70 16.36
C PHE A 43 -5.35 -23.52 15.57
N HIS A 44 -5.53 -23.64 14.26
CA HIS A 44 -6.19 -22.62 13.44
C HIS A 44 -7.69 -22.89 13.22
N ASN A 45 -8.24 -23.94 13.85
CA ASN A 45 -9.64 -24.30 13.67
C ASN A 45 -10.55 -23.61 14.71
N TRP A 46 -11.26 -22.58 14.24
CA TRP A 46 -12.18 -21.77 15.03
C TRP A 46 -13.39 -22.54 15.59
N THR A 47 -13.66 -23.76 15.09
CA THR A 47 -14.74 -24.59 15.63
C THR A 47 -14.51 -24.95 17.10
N TYR A 48 -13.25 -25.05 17.53
CA TYR A 48 -12.93 -25.33 18.94
C TYR A 48 -13.29 -24.19 19.89
N ALA A 49 -13.38 -22.96 19.37
CA ALA A 49 -13.86 -21.78 20.08
C ALA A 49 -15.37 -21.52 19.87
N GLY A 50 -16.10 -22.46 19.25
CA GLY A 50 -17.55 -22.35 19.04
C GLY A 50 -17.98 -21.55 17.81
N TRP A 51 -17.07 -21.31 16.86
CA TRP A 51 -17.35 -20.51 15.67
C TRP A 51 -17.36 -21.35 14.40
N LEU A 52 -18.31 -21.07 13.51
CA LEU A 52 -18.39 -21.72 12.20
C LEU A 52 -17.57 -20.93 11.17
N THR A 53 -16.65 -21.60 10.49
CA THR A 53 -15.82 -21.00 9.42
C THR A 53 -15.90 -21.85 8.16
N SER A 54 -16.16 -21.21 7.02
CA SER A 54 -16.16 -21.89 5.73
C SER A 54 -15.57 -21.00 4.64
N LYS A 55 -14.50 -21.48 4.01
CA LYS A 55 -13.89 -20.81 2.86
C LYS A 55 -14.78 -20.85 1.62
N ALA A 56 -15.51 -21.95 1.41
CA ALA A 56 -16.36 -22.13 0.23
C ALA A 56 -17.62 -21.25 0.26
N ALA A 57 -18.16 -21.00 1.46
CA ALA A 57 -19.31 -20.13 1.68
C ALA A 57 -18.92 -18.68 2.03
N ASN A 58 -17.62 -18.35 1.99
CA ASN A 58 -17.07 -17.05 2.38
C ASN A 58 -17.54 -16.56 3.77
N ILE A 59 -17.59 -17.48 4.74
CA ILE A 59 -17.97 -17.18 6.13
C ILE A 59 -16.68 -16.94 6.93
N PRO A 60 -16.38 -15.69 7.31
CA PRO A 60 -15.20 -15.40 8.11
C PRO A 60 -15.36 -15.88 9.57
N PRO A 61 -14.25 -16.00 10.30
CA PRO A 61 -14.29 -16.24 11.74
C PRO A 61 -15.12 -15.18 12.48
N LYS A 62 -15.72 -15.58 13.61
CA LYS A 62 -16.57 -14.73 14.47
C LYS A 62 -17.88 -14.25 13.84
N SER A 63 -18.27 -14.74 12.67
CA SER A 63 -19.52 -14.32 12.03
C SER A 63 -20.74 -15.12 12.49
N ILE A 64 -20.61 -16.44 12.60
CA ILE A 64 -21.72 -17.33 12.98
C ILE A 64 -21.25 -18.21 14.14
N ARG A 65 -22.03 -18.18 15.23
CA ARG A 65 -21.80 -19.03 16.40
C ARG A 65 -22.45 -20.38 16.17
N GLY A 66 -21.73 -21.44 16.51
CA GLY A 66 -22.23 -22.81 16.43
C GLY A 66 -23.08 -23.19 17.64
N ASP A 67 -23.99 -24.15 17.45
CA ASP A 67 -24.88 -24.67 18.50
C ASP A 67 -24.22 -25.74 19.40
N TRP A 68 -22.89 -25.69 19.57
CA TRP A 68 -22.14 -26.65 20.40
C TRP A 68 -21.34 -25.94 21.49
N GLU A 69 -21.06 -26.69 22.57
CA GLU A 69 -20.23 -26.21 23.66
C GLU A 69 -18.76 -26.06 23.20
N PRO A 70 -18.15 -24.87 23.33
CA PRO A 70 -16.77 -24.64 22.92
C PRO A 70 -15.78 -25.33 23.87
N ILE A 71 -14.69 -25.88 23.32
CA ILE A 71 -13.63 -26.54 24.10
C ILE A 71 -12.70 -25.51 24.75
N VAL A 72 -12.54 -24.36 24.11
CA VAL A 72 -11.73 -23.23 24.59
C VAL A 72 -12.50 -21.94 24.43
N SER A 73 -12.26 -20.96 25.31
CA SER A 73 -12.85 -19.63 25.14
C SER A 73 -12.30 -18.93 23.89
N THR A 74 -13.08 -18.00 23.32
CA THR A 74 -12.66 -17.17 22.18
C THR A 74 -11.38 -16.39 22.51
N GLU A 75 -11.27 -15.85 23.72
CA GLU A 75 -10.11 -15.09 24.19
C GLU A 75 -8.84 -15.95 24.29
N GLU A 76 -8.95 -17.17 24.81
CA GLU A 76 -7.83 -18.13 24.86
C GLU A 76 -7.37 -18.56 23.48
N PHE A 77 -8.33 -18.79 22.58
CA PHE A 77 -8.03 -19.17 21.20
C PHE A 77 -7.26 -18.06 20.47
N GLU A 78 -7.69 -16.81 20.63
CA GLU A 78 -7.02 -15.65 20.05
C GLU A 78 -5.63 -15.41 20.62
N ARG A 79 -5.46 -15.59 21.94
CA ARG A 79 -4.12 -15.56 22.57
C ARG A 79 -3.22 -16.63 21.96
N GLY A 80 -3.74 -17.83 21.71
CA GLY A 80 -3.03 -18.90 21.01
C GLY A 80 -2.62 -18.53 19.59
N LEU A 81 -3.53 -17.93 18.82
CA LEU A 81 -3.24 -17.43 17.46
C LEU A 81 -2.21 -16.31 17.46
N ALA A 82 -2.28 -15.38 18.43
CA ALA A 82 -1.31 -14.30 18.56
C ALA A 82 0.12 -14.85 18.79
N ILE A 83 0.26 -15.84 19.66
CA ILE A 83 1.55 -16.53 19.90
C ILE A 83 2.06 -17.22 18.62
N LEU A 84 1.17 -17.83 17.83
CA LEU A 84 1.54 -18.45 16.55
C LEU A 84 1.95 -17.40 15.50
N ALA A 85 1.24 -16.28 15.43
CA ALA A 85 1.52 -15.18 14.52
C ALA A 85 2.87 -14.49 14.82
N GLU A 86 3.11 -14.16 16.10
CA GLU A 86 4.37 -13.59 16.57
C GLU A 86 5.57 -14.49 16.19
N ARG A 87 5.45 -15.80 16.40
CA ARG A 87 6.48 -16.76 16.00
C ARG A 87 6.65 -16.89 14.49
N SER A 88 5.57 -16.72 13.72
CA SER A 88 5.66 -16.69 12.26
C SER A 88 6.41 -15.46 11.75
N ASN A 89 6.26 -14.32 12.43
CA ASN A 89 6.97 -13.08 12.13
C ASN A 89 8.47 -13.18 12.45
N HIS A 90 8.84 -13.89 13.53
CA HIS A 90 10.24 -14.15 13.89
C HIS A 90 10.86 -15.36 13.18
N ARG A 91 10.09 -16.08 12.34
CA ARG A 91 10.61 -17.20 11.56
C ARG A 91 11.37 -16.67 10.35
N VAL A 92 12.69 -16.52 10.51
CA VAL A 92 13.59 -16.41 9.37
C VAL A 92 13.59 -17.75 8.63
N VAL A 93 12.72 -17.88 7.63
CA VAL A 93 12.77 -19.02 6.71
C VAL A 93 14.10 -18.90 5.98
N ARG A 94 15.12 -19.66 6.40
CA ARG A 94 16.37 -19.85 5.66
C ARG A 94 16.06 -20.54 4.33
N ARG A 95 15.55 -19.77 3.38
CA ARG A 95 15.36 -20.23 2.00
C ARG A 95 16.76 -20.45 1.43
N LYS A 96 16.99 -21.63 0.88
CA LYS A 96 18.30 -22.07 0.40
C LYS A 96 18.95 -21.10 -0.59
N HIS A 97 18.15 -20.32 -1.32
CA HIS A 97 18.60 -19.31 -2.26
C HIS A 97 17.76 -18.04 -2.09
N ASP A 98 18.42 -16.93 -1.73
CA ASP A 98 17.81 -15.61 -1.66
C ASP A 98 18.18 -14.81 -2.91
N TYR A 99 17.21 -14.64 -3.81
CA TYR A 99 17.37 -13.83 -5.01
C TYR A 99 16.81 -12.44 -4.74
N LEU A 100 17.58 -11.40 -5.08
CA LEU A 100 17.28 -10.00 -4.78
C LEU A 100 15.90 -9.60 -5.33
N LEU A 101 15.70 -9.80 -6.63
CA LEU A 101 14.51 -9.32 -7.36
C LEU A 101 13.32 -10.29 -7.31
N LYS A 102 13.38 -11.29 -6.41
CA LYS A 102 12.36 -12.33 -6.34
C LYS A 102 10.99 -11.73 -6.05
N GLY A 103 10.06 -11.96 -6.97
CA GLY A 103 8.65 -11.64 -6.81
C GLY A 103 8.20 -10.44 -7.62
N PHE A 104 9.12 -9.64 -8.15
CA PHE A 104 8.81 -8.41 -8.89
C PHE A 104 9.68 -8.20 -10.15
N ILE A 105 10.42 -9.22 -10.60
CA ILE A 105 11.15 -9.21 -11.88
C ILE A 105 10.31 -9.79 -13.03
N TYR A 106 10.32 -9.11 -14.18
CA TYR A 106 9.57 -9.41 -15.38
C TYR A 106 10.46 -9.30 -16.62
N TYR A 107 10.11 -10.06 -17.65
CA TYR A 107 10.75 -10.07 -18.94
C TYR A 107 9.78 -9.54 -19.99
N GLU A 108 10.23 -8.58 -20.79
CA GLU A 108 9.48 -8.05 -21.91
C GLU A 108 9.66 -8.95 -23.12
N THR A 109 8.56 -9.58 -23.57
CA THR A 109 8.61 -10.57 -24.65
C THR A 109 8.41 -9.90 -26.02
N GLY A 110 9.19 -8.87 -26.37
CA GLY A 110 9.04 -8.15 -27.65
C GLY A 110 7.66 -7.52 -27.90
N GLU A 111 7.51 -6.83 -29.04
CA GLU A 111 6.31 -6.02 -29.34
C GLU A 111 5.03 -6.87 -29.35
N GLY A 112 4.23 -6.72 -28.28
CA GLY A 112 2.83 -7.19 -28.21
C GLY A 112 2.57 -8.45 -27.36
N SER A 113 3.58 -9.18 -26.90
CA SER A 113 3.39 -10.42 -26.11
C SER A 113 3.20 -10.19 -24.60
N GLY A 114 3.35 -8.95 -24.11
CA GLY A 114 3.22 -8.59 -22.71
C GLY A 114 4.39 -9.05 -21.81
N LEU A 115 4.28 -8.70 -20.52
CA LEU A 115 5.29 -8.96 -19.50
C LEU A 115 5.17 -10.37 -18.92
N ARG A 116 6.29 -11.13 -18.90
CA ARG A 116 6.36 -12.47 -18.30
C ARG A 116 7.18 -12.45 -17.01
N LYS A 117 6.61 -12.97 -15.92
CA LYS A 117 7.31 -13.01 -14.63
C LYS A 117 8.51 -13.96 -14.66
N LEU A 118 9.68 -13.47 -14.24
CA LEU A 118 10.88 -14.28 -14.09
C LEU A 118 10.94 -14.94 -12.71
N THR A 119 11.53 -16.14 -12.66
CA THR A 119 11.75 -16.92 -11.43
C THR A 119 13.23 -17.12 -11.19
N GLY A 120 13.70 -16.93 -9.95
CA GLY A 120 15.08 -17.23 -9.58
C GLY A 120 15.30 -18.74 -9.45
N SER A 121 16.31 -19.25 -10.16
CA SER A 121 16.77 -20.63 -10.12
C SER A 121 18.29 -20.68 -9.95
N THR A 122 18.80 -21.76 -9.37
CA THR A 122 20.25 -21.99 -9.22
C THR A 122 20.57 -23.33 -9.84
N SER A 123 21.58 -23.39 -10.71
CA SER A 123 22.00 -24.63 -11.35
C SER A 123 22.51 -25.62 -10.27
N ASN A 124 22.29 -26.92 -10.49
CA ASN A 124 22.70 -27.93 -9.52
C ASN A 124 24.23 -27.89 -9.32
N SER A 125 24.67 -27.69 -8.08
CA SER A 125 26.07 -27.59 -7.69
C SER A 125 26.90 -28.85 -8.01
N SER A 126 26.26 -29.99 -8.26
CA SER A 126 26.95 -31.24 -8.64
C SER A 126 27.33 -31.32 -10.12
N ARG A 127 26.99 -30.33 -10.95
CA ARG A 127 27.35 -30.28 -12.37
C ARG A 127 28.57 -29.38 -12.59
N SER A 128 29.32 -29.62 -13.67
CA SER A 128 30.36 -28.69 -14.14
C SER A 128 29.72 -27.32 -14.44
N GLY A 129 30.18 -26.25 -13.76
CA GLY A 129 29.53 -24.93 -13.81
C GLY A 129 28.25 -24.81 -12.96
N GLY A 130 28.07 -25.71 -11.98
CA GLY A 130 26.95 -25.71 -11.04
C GLY A 130 27.03 -24.61 -9.98
N GLY A 131 25.89 -24.22 -9.43
CA GLY A 131 25.80 -23.21 -8.37
C GLY A 131 25.56 -21.77 -8.87
N THR A 132 25.47 -21.57 -10.18
CA THR A 132 25.20 -20.25 -10.77
C THR A 132 23.72 -19.90 -10.65
N ALA A 133 23.44 -18.71 -10.09
CA ALA A 133 22.10 -18.17 -9.93
C ALA A 133 21.67 -17.38 -11.18
N TYR A 134 20.44 -17.64 -11.64
CA TYR A 134 19.87 -17.00 -12.82
C TYR A 134 18.36 -16.74 -12.65
N TYR A 135 17.87 -15.69 -13.32
CA TYR A 135 16.45 -15.41 -13.50
C TYR A 135 15.98 -16.04 -14.81
N CYS A 136 14.93 -16.86 -14.77
CA CYS A 136 14.43 -17.55 -15.97
C CYS A 136 12.90 -17.57 -16.06
N ILE A 137 12.41 -17.78 -17.27
CA ILE A 137 11.02 -18.23 -17.48
C ILE A 137 11.04 -19.76 -17.48
N PRO A 138 10.24 -20.43 -16.62
CA PRO A 138 10.17 -21.89 -16.62
C PRO A 138 9.82 -22.43 -18.01
N ARG A 139 10.56 -23.45 -18.46
CA ARG A 139 10.36 -24.12 -19.77
C ARG A 139 10.60 -23.21 -20.99
N SER A 140 11.40 -22.17 -20.87
CA SER A 140 11.92 -21.41 -22.01
C SER A 140 13.45 -21.42 -22.04
N ASN A 141 14.01 -20.86 -23.11
CA ASN A 141 15.44 -20.60 -23.29
C ASN A 141 15.90 -19.25 -22.69
N VAL A 142 15.00 -18.49 -22.07
CA VAL A 142 15.30 -17.16 -21.51
C VAL A 142 15.88 -17.32 -20.11
N ASN A 143 17.18 -17.06 -19.96
CA ASN A 143 17.91 -17.13 -18.72
C ASN A 143 18.88 -15.94 -18.62
N PHE A 144 18.81 -15.19 -17.53
CA PHE A 144 19.70 -14.06 -17.24
C PHE A 144 20.49 -14.33 -15.96
N LEU A 145 21.79 -14.04 -15.94
CA LEU A 145 22.60 -14.21 -14.74
C LEU A 145 22.15 -13.22 -13.65
N CYS A 146 21.93 -13.70 -12.43
CA CYS A 146 21.51 -12.83 -11.33
C CYS A 146 22.55 -11.74 -11.06
N SER A 147 23.84 -12.06 -11.16
CA SER A 147 24.92 -11.07 -10.95
C SER A 147 24.90 -9.94 -11.97
N GLU A 148 24.57 -10.23 -13.23
CA GLU A 148 24.54 -9.22 -14.30
C GLU A 148 23.32 -8.30 -14.19
N ILE A 149 22.16 -8.88 -13.86
CA ILE A 149 20.93 -8.10 -13.66
C ILE A 149 21.00 -7.28 -12.36
N ASP A 150 21.42 -7.91 -11.25
CA ASP A 150 21.50 -7.23 -9.95
C ASP A 150 22.53 -6.08 -9.99
N ALA A 151 23.59 -6.18 -10.79
CA ALA A 151 24.61 -5.14 -10.94
C ALA A 151 24.14 -3.89 -11.72
N GLN A 152 23.06 -3.99 -12.50
CA GLN A 152 22.48 -2.83 -13.22
C GLN A 152 21.59 -1.97 -12.31
N ILE A 153 21.06 -2.55 -11.22
CA ILE A 153 20.12 -1.87 -10.31
C ILE A 153 20.70 -0.56 -9.72
N PRO A 154 21.95 -0.52 -9.21
CA PRO A 154 22.51 0.73 -8.69
C PRO A 154 22.56 1.86 -9.73
N ALA A 155 22.90 1.54 -10.98
CA ALA A 155 22.96 2.53 -12.05
C ALA A 155 21.58 3.11 -12.35
N GLU A 156 20.55 2.26 -12.42
CA GLU A 156 19.18 2.70 -12.62
C GLU A 156 18.64 3.51 -11.43
N LEU A 157 19.01 3.16 -10.19
CA LEU A 157 18.64 3.95 -9.01
C LEU A 157 19.30 5.34 -8.98
N VAL A 158 20.54 5.46 -9.48
CA VAL A 158 21.20 6.76 -9.64
C VAL A 158 20.52 7.62 -10.71
N ASN A 159 20.00 7.01 -11.78
CA ASN A 159 19.24 7.75 -12.79
C ASN A 159 17.94 8.35 -12.22
N VAL A 160 17.29 7.62 -11.30
CA VAL A 160 16.08 8.06 -10.59
C VAL A 160 16.39 9.10 -9.50
N GLN A 161 17.64 9.19 -9.04
CA GLN A 161 18.04 10.11 -7.98
C GLN A 161 17.82 11.57 -8.38
N VAL A 162 17.15 12.30 -7.49
CA VAL A 162 16.87 13.73 -7.64
C VAL A 162 18.02 14.52 -7.03
N ALA A 163 18.60 15.43 -7.80
CA ALA A 163 19.64 16.32 -7.27
C ALA A 163 19.04 17.26 -6.21
N PRO A 164 19.75 17.55 -5.10
CA PRO A 164 19.25 18.41 -4.03
C PRO A 164 18.76 19.79 -4.52
N ASP A 165 19.41 20.34 -5.54
CA ASP A 165 19.09 21.66 -6.11
C ASP A 165 17.70 21.70 -6.77
N HIS A 166 17.17 20.56 -7.20
CA HIS A 166 15.86 20.46 -7.84
C HIS A 166 14.72 20.18 -6.84
N ILE A 167 15.04 19.80 -5.59
CA ILE A 167 14.05 19.50 -4.55
C ILE A 167 13.08 20.68 -4.31
N PRO A 168 13.54 21.94 -4.18
CA PRO A 168 12.62 23.07 -3.97
C PRO A 168 11.65 23.27 -5.14
N ALA A 169 12.12 23.10 -6.38
CA ALA A 169 11.30 23.22 -7.58
C ALA A 169 10.25 22.09 -7.65
N ILE A 170 10.67 20.85 -7.40
CA ILE A 170 9.75 19.69 -7.38
C ILE A 170 8.70 19.84 -6.27
N ARG A 171 9.11 20.30 -5.09
CA ARG A 171 8.19 20.60 -3.98
C ARG A 171 7.15 21.65 -4.37
N ALA A 172 7.57 22.72 -5.04
CA ALA A 172 6.66 23.78 -5.50
C ALA A 172 5.65 23.25 -6.52
N THR A 173 6.12 22.54 -7.56
CA THR A 173 5.24 21.92 -8.57
C THR A 173 4.28 20.92 -7.95
N TYR A 174 4.77 20.05 -7.07
CA TYR A 174 3.93 19.08 -6.36
C TYR A 174 2.87 19.75 -5.49
N THR A 175 3.24 20.78 -4.73
CA THR A 175 2.31 21.50 -3.85
C THR A 175 1.22 22.19 -4.69
N GLN A 176 1.60 22.71 -5.86
CA GLN A 176 0.67 23.28 -6.82
C GLN A 176 -0.24 22.21 -7.44
N ASP A 177 0.29 21.08 -7.87
CA ASP A 177 -0.49 19.98 -8.46
C ASP A 177 -1.45 19.37 -7.43
N VAL A 178 -1.02 19.24 -6.18
CA VAL A 178 -1.89 18.85 -5.05
C VAL A 178 -2.97 19.90 -4.82
N ALA A 179 -2.66 21.19 -4.91
CA ALA A 179 -3.65 22.26 -4.79
C ALA A 179 -4.64 22.28 -5.97
N GLU A 180 -4.18 21.99 -7.18
CA GLU A 180 -5.00 21.92 -8.40
C GLU A 180 -5.91 20.68 -8.40
N MET A 181 -5.39 19.52 -8.03
CA MET A 181 -6.08 18.23 -8.07
C MET A 181 -6.95 17.95 -6.84
N LEU A 182 -6.57 18.46 -5.66
CA LEU A 182 -7.49 18.57 -4.53
C LEU A 182 -8.49 19.73 -4.72
N GLY A 183 -8.48 20.32 -5.91
CA GLY A 183 -9.46 21.23 -6.44
C GLY A 183 -9.09 22.68 -6.15
N HIS A 184 -9.24 23.50 -7.17
CA HIS A 184 -9.42 24.94 -7.14
C HIS A 184 -10.58 25.45 -6.24
N LEU A 185 -10.91 24.73 -5.17
CA LEU A 185 -11.91 25.05 -4.18
C LEU A 185 -11.42 24.84 -2.74
N ARG A 186 -10.19 24.42 -2.40
CA ARG A 186 -9.79 24.38 -0.97
C ARG A 186 -9.59 25.75 -0.32
N PRO A 187 -8.97 26.76 -0.98
CA PRO A 187 -8.98 28.13 -0.45
C PRO A 187 -10.42 28.64 -0.37
N ASP A 188 -11.21 28.50 -1.43
CA ASP A 188 -12.61 28.95 -1.47
C ASP A 188 -13.52 28.19 -0.50
N GLU A 189 -13.32 26.89 -0.28
CA GLU A 189 -14.11 26.04 0.63
C GLU A 189 -13.68 26.29 2.06
N GLN A 190 -12.38 26.45 2.33
CA GLN A 190 -11.90 26.91 3.62
C GLN A 190 -12.41 28.32 3.92
N GLU A 191 -12.35 29.24 2.95
CA GLU A 191 -12.90 30.59 3.04
C GLU A 191 -14.43 30.56 3.19
N ARG A 192 -15.16 29.67 2.50
CA ARG A 192 -16.61 29.48 2.65
C ARG A 192 -16.97 28.88 3.99
N LEU A 193 -16.17 27.97 4.54
CA LEU A 193 -16.36 27.38 5.86
C LEU A 193 -16.06 28.42 6.95
N ILE A 194 -15.00 29.23 6.78
CA ILE A 194 -14.69 30.37 7.64
C ILE A 194 -15.79 31.44 7.55
N ALA A 195 -16.28 31.75 6.35
CA ALA A 195 -17.38 32.69 6.15
C ALA A 195 -18.69 32.16 6.73
N SER A 196 -18.97 30.87 6.59
CA SER A 196 -20.11 30.20 7.24
C SER A 196 -20.00 30.26 8.76
N LEU A 197 -18.80 30.06 9.32
CA LEU A 197 -18.56 30.19 10.76
C LEU A 197 -18.84 31.62 11.23
N LYS A 198 -18.35 32.62 10.48
CA LYS A 198 -18.62 34.03 10.74
C LYS A 198 -20.11 34.36 10.64
N ALA A 199 -20.83 33.78 9.68
CA ALA A 199 -22.27 33.98 9.53
C ALA A 199 -23.04 33.42 10.74
N VAL A 200 -22.63 32.26 11.27
CA VAL A 200 -23.18 31.70 12.52
C VAL A 200 -22.90 32.62 13.71
N ASP A 201 -21.68 33.16 13.82
CA ASP A 201 -21.32 34.11 14.88
C ASP A 201 -22.15 35.42 14.78
N ASP A 202 -22.41 35.90 13.56
CA ASP A 202 -23.24 37.08 13.32
C ASP A 202 -24.73 36.82 13.61
N GLU A 203 -25.24 35.62 13.33
CA GLU A 203 -26.59 35.17 13.71
C GLU A 203 -26.77 35.13 15.23
N GLU A 204 -25.80 34.53 15.94
CA GLU A 204 -25.76 34.47 17.39
C GLU A 204 -25.79 35.90 17.97
N ALA A 205 -24.92 36.79 17.50
CA ALA A 205 -24.85 38.16 17.97
C ALA A 205 -26.16 38.96 17.77
N ARG A 206 -26.89 38.72 16.67
CA ARG A 206 -28.21 39.33 16.43
C ARG A 206 -29.26 38.82 17.42
N MET A 207 -29.25 37.52 17.70
CA MET A 207 -30.24 36.89 18.55
C MET A 207 -30.00 37.17 20.04
N VAL A 208 -28.75 37.31 20.47
CA VAL A 208 -28.40 37.82 21.81
C VAL A 208 -29.07 39.19 22.06
N ARG A 209 -29.02 40.09 21.07
CA ARG A 209 -29.64 41.42 21.18
C ARG A 209 -31.17 41.33 21.28
N LEU A 210 -31.79 40.39 20.56
CA LEU A 210 -33.24 40.17 20.62
C LEU A 210 -33.68 39.56 21.95
N PHE A 211 -32.88 38.66 22.54
CA PHE A 211 -33.08 38.12 23.88
C PHE A 211 -32.97 39.22 24.94
N ALA A 212 -31.91 40.03 24.88
CA ALA A 212 -31.70 41.16 25.79
C ALA A 212 -32.82 42.21 25.69
N ALA A 213 -33.43 42.37 24.52
CA ALA A 213 -34.60 43.23 24.31
C ALA A 213 -35.94 42.60 24.76
N GLY A 214 -35.92 41.38 25.31
CA GLY A 214 -37.11 40.66 25.79
C GLY A 214 -38.04 40.15 24.69
N LYS A 215 -37.58 40.12 23.43
CA LYS A 215 -38.43 39.74 22.27
C LYS A 215 -38.52 38.23 22.04
N ILE A 216 -37.62 37.46 22.64
CA ILE A 216 -37.60 35.99 22.54
C ILE A 216 -37.52 35.38 23.95
N THR A 217 -38.15 34.23 24.14
CA THR A 217 -38.16 33.50 25.42
C THR A 217 -36.87 32.70 25.58
N GLU A 218 -36.53 32.40 26.84
CA GLU A 218 -35.36 31.59 27.19
C GLU A 218 -35.38 30.19 26.54
N SER A 219 -36.55 29.56 26.44
CA SER A 219 -36.71 28.27 25.75
C SER A 219 -36.38 28.31 24.26
N VAL A 220 -36.68 29.41 23.56
CA VAL A 220 -36.38 29.59 22.14
C VAL A 220 -34.89 29.90 21.97
N TRP A 221 -34.32 30.68 22.89
CA TRP A 221 -32.90 30.95 22.96
C TRP A 221 -32.07 29.65 23.11
N ASP A 222 -32.42 28.80 24.07
CA ASP A 222 -31.69 27.55 24.34
C ASP A 222 -31.73 26.57 23.15
N GLY A 223 -32.85 26.51 22.43
CA GLY A 223 -32.99 25.69 21.23
C GLY A 223 -32.07 26.16 20.11
N LEU A 224 -32.11 27.45 19.78
CA LEU A 224 -31.27 28.05 18.75
C LEU A 224 -29.78 27.99 19.10
N TRP A 225 -29.45 28.19 20.38
CA TRP A 225 -28.09 28.07 20.89
C TRP A 225 -27.48 26.70 20.62
N ARG A 226 -28.24 25.62 20.89
CA ARG A 226 -27.80 24.25 20.60
C ARG A 226 -27.58 24.04 19.11
N GLU A 227 -28.49 24.52 18.26
CA GLU A 227 -28.33 24.39 16.81
C GLU A 227 -27.09 25.12 16.28
N TRP A 228 -26.81 26.34 16.74
CA TRP A 228 -25.59 27.04 16.34
C TRP A 228 -24.33 26.34 16.84
N GLN A 229 -24.35 25.81 18.07
CA GLN A 229 -23.20 25.08 18.60
C GLN A 229 -22.95 23.80 17.81
N ASP A 230 -23.99 23.07 17.41
CA ASP A 230 -23.86 21.88 16.56
C ASP A 230 -23.35 22.24 15.16
N ARG A 231 -23.85 23.32 14.56
CA ARG A 231 -23.35 23.84 13.26
C ARG A 231 -21.88 24.23 13.35
N ARG A 232 -21.48 24.95 14.40
CA ARG A 232 -20.09 25.37 14.65
C ARG A 232 -19.17 24.16 14.82
N ASN A 233 -19.59 23.18 15.61
CA ASN A 233 -18.83 21.94 15.82
C ASN A 233 -18.66 21.17 14.51
N LYS A 234 -19.72 21.06 13.70
CA LYS A 234 -19.67 20.41 12.40
C LYS A 234 -18.70 21.10 11.43
N ILE A 235 -18.78 22.43 11.33
CA ILE A 235 -17.91 23.24 10.45
C ILE A 235 -16.44 23.14 10.89
N ARG A 236 -16.17 23.20 12.21
CA ARG A 236 -14.82 23.04 12.76
C ARG A 236 -14.24 21.66 12.49
N ALA A 237 -15.01 20.60 12.73
CA ALA A 237 -14.58 19.23 12.46
C ALA A 237 -14.24 19.01 10.97
N THR A 238 -15.01 19.60 10.05
CA THR A 238 -14.68 19.55 8.62
C THR A 238 -13.41 20.33 8.28
N LEU A 239 -13.17 21.49 8.89
CA LEU A 239 -11.94 22.27 8.70
C LEU A 239 -10.70 21.51 9.18
N GLU A 240 -10.76 20.94 10.39
CA GLU A 240 -9.68 20.16 10.97
C GLU A 240 -9.35 18.93 10.11
N SER A 241 -10.36 18.23 9.61
CA SER A 241 -10.17 17.08 8.71
C SER A 241 -9.47 17.47 7.40
N LEU A 242 -9.78 18.64 6.83
CA LEU A 242 -9.16 19.12 5.59
C LEU A 242 -7.69 19.50 5.81
N GLN A 243 -7.41 20.20 6.91
CA GLN A 243 -6.05 20.60 7.30
C GLN A 243 -5.17 19.37 7.56
N HIS A 244 -5.66 18.41 8.36
CA HIS A 244 -4.91 17.20 8.68
C HIS A 244 -4.55 16.38 7.43
N ARG A 245 -5.48 16.30 6.47
CA ARG A 245 -5.25 15.61 5.20
C ARG A 245 -4.16 16.31 4.37
N GLN A 246 -4.19 17.63 4.29
CA GLN A 246 -3.16 18.40 3.58
C GLN A 246 -1.77 18.23 4.20
N GLU A 247 -1.67 18.36 5.52
CA GLU A 247 -0.41 18.19 6.25
C GLU A 247 0.18 16.78 6.05
N THR A 248 -0.67 15.76 6.04
CA THR A 248 -0.27 14.38 5.75
C THR A 248 0.32 14.24 4.34
N HIS A 249 -0.29 14.85 3.33
CA HIS A 249 0.23 14.82 1.95
C HIS A 249 1.61 15.50 1.84
N VAL A 250 1.79 16.67 2.46
CA VAL A 250 3.08 17.39 2.46
C VAL A 250 4.16 16.60 3.20
N THR A 251 3.81 16.02 4.35
CA THR A 251 4.77 15.22 5.13
C THR A 251 5.20 13.96 4.38
N ASN A 252 4.25 13.29 3.71
CA ASN A 252 4.54 12.10 2.92
C ASN A 252 5.44 12.43 1.70
N LEU A 253 5.21 13.59 1.06
CA LEU A 253 6.09 14.10 0.00
C LEU A 253 7.51 14.32 0.51
N ASP A 254 7.67 15.02 1.62
CA ASP A 254 8.99 15.36 2.16
C ASP A 254 9.79 14.09 2.50
N THR A 255 9.10 13.09 3.02
CA THR A 255 9.69 11.76 3.27
C THR A 255 10.15 11.12 1.95
N ALA A 256 9.29 11.08 0.93
CA ALA A 256 9.61 10.50 -0.37
C ALA A 256 10.77 11.22 -1.08
N LEU A 257 10.79 12.57 -1.03
CA LEU A 257 11.87 13.38 -1.59
C LEU A 257 13.21 13.12 -0.90
N ALA A 258 13.21 13.01 0.43
CA ALA A 258 14.43 12.68 1.19
C ALA A 258 15.02 11.33 0.75
N ILE A 259 14.16 10.33 0.53
CA ILE A 259 14.57 8.99 0.07
C ILE A 259 15.13 9.05 -1.35
N ILE A 260 14.40 9.63 -2.30
CA ILE A 260 14.84 9.71 -3.71
C ILE A 260 16.14 10.49 -3.84
N ALA A 261 16.34 11.53 -3.03
CA ALA A 261 17.56 12.33 -3.07
C ALA A 261 18.82 11.53 -2.68
N GLN A 262 18.67 10.45 -1.91
CA GLN A 262 19.80 9.68 -1.37
C GLN A 262 19.80 8.20 -1.79
N VAL A 263 18.79 7.72 -2.52
CA VAL A 263 18.61 6.29 -2.83
C VAL A 263 19.82 5.65 -3.49
N GLY A 264 20.47 6.34 -4.43
CA GLY A 264 21.65 5.82 -5.14
C GLY A 264 22.87 5.61 -4.22
N ILE A 265 22.99 6.42 -3.17
CA ILE A 265 24.06 6.33 -2.18
C ILE A 265 23.72 5.27 -1.13
N VAL A 266 22.53 5.37 -0.54
CA VAL A 266 22.06 4.51 0.56
C VAL A 266 22.04 3.05 0.10
N TYR A 267 21.53 2.76 -1.10
CA TYR A 267 21.40 1.39 -1.61
C TYR A 267 22.72 0.59 -1.55
N ASN A 268 23.85 1.21 -1.89
CA ASN A 268 25.15 0.54 -1.91
C ASN A 268 25.73 0.30 -0.51
N THR A 269 25.23 1.00 0.51
CA THR A 269 25.65 0.84 1.91
C THR A 269 24.81 -0.18 2.68
N LEU A 270 23.64 -0.54 2.16
CA LEU A 270 22.70 -1.45 2.82
C LEU A 270 23.08 -2.92 2.66
N GLU A 271 22.70 -3.73 3.65
CA GLU A 271 22.76 -5.19 3.54
C GLU A 271 21.75 -5.72 2.51
N ARG A 272 21.97 -6.94 2.01
CA ARG A 272 21.16 -7.53 0.94
C ARG A 272 19.67 -7.67 1.28
N SER A 273 19.34 -7.93 2.55
CA SER A 273 17.96 -7.96 3.03
C SER A 273 17.29 -6.59 2.96
N ASP A 274 18.04 -5.54 3.28
CA ASP A 274 17.55 -4.17 3.30
C ASP A 274 17.51 -3.53 1.91
N GLN A 275 18.47 -3.85 1.04
CA GLN A 275 18.39 -3.54 -0.39
C GLN A 275 17.10 -4.08 -1.01
N LYS A 276 16.78 -5.34 -0.71
CA LYS A 276 15.57 -5.98 -1.19
C LYS A 276 14.31 -5.32 -0.66
N GLU A 277 14.32 -4.91 0.60
CA GLU A 277 13.17 -4.25 1.20
C GLU A 277 12.99 -2.85 0.62
N LEU A 278 14.07 -2.06 0.51
CA LEU A 278 14.04 -0.76 -0.15
C LEU A 278 13.47 -0.85 -1.58
N LEU A 279 13.94 -1.83 -2.37
CA LEU A 279 13.41 -2.08 -3.71
C LEU A 279 11.92 -2.46 -3.69
N ARG A 280 11.44 -3.23 -2.72
CA ARG A 280 9.99 -3.54 -2.64
C ARG A 280 9.13 -2.33 -2.35
N GLN A 281 9.65 -1.40 -1.56
CA GLN A 281 8.92 -0.20 -1.18
C GLN A 281 8.92 0.84 -2.33
N MET A 282 10.00 0.92 -3.10
CA MET A 282 10.15 1.91 -4.17
C MET A 282 9.78 1.41 -5.58
N VAL A 283 10.03 0.14 -5.88
CA VAL A 283 9.90 -0.44 -7.23
C VAL A 283 8.66 -1.33 -7.26
N GLU A 284 7.81 -1.09 -8.25
CA GLU A 284 6.67 -1.96 -8.51
C GLU A 284 7.17 -3.23 -9.21
N ARG A 285 7.94 -3.03 -10.29
CA ARG A 285 8.45 -4.11 -11.15
C ARG A 285 9.81 -3.75 -11.73
N VAL A 286 10.63 -4.78 -11.93
CA VAL A 286 11.87 -4.69 -12.69
C VAL A 286 11.65 -5.37 -14.03
N VAL A 287 11.71 -4.62 -15.12
CA VAL A 287 11.51 -5.12 -16.47
C VAL A 287 12.87 -5.34 -17.13
N VAL A 288 13.09 -6.55 -17.64
CA VAL A 288 14.29 -6.92 -18.39
C VAL A 288 13.93 -7.06 -19.86
N ASP A 289 14.64 -6.33 -20.71
CA ASP A 289 14.45 -6.39 -22.16
C ASP A 289 15.12 -7.64 -22.78
N PRO A 290 14.88 -7.94 -24.08
CA PRO A 290 15.56 -9.05 -24.77
C PRO A 290 17.10 -8.93 -24.82
N ALA A 291 17.66 -7.73 -24.65
CA ALA A 291 19.10 -7.49 -24.61
C ALA A 291 19.70 -7.69 -23.20
N GLY A 292 18.86 -7.93 -22.18
CA GLY A 292 19.29 -8.06 -20.79
C GLY A 292 19.47 -6.72 -20.05
N LYS A 293 18.99 -5.61 -20.62
CA LYS A 293 18.96 -4.30 -19.98
C LYS A 293 17.78 -4.20 -19.00
N VAL A 294 18.05 -3.60 -17.85
CA VAL A 294 17.07 -3.43 -16.78
C VAL A 294 16.42 -2.04 -16.84
N ASN A 295 15.09 -2.00 -16.74
CA ASN A 295 14.31 -0.79 -16.50
C ASN A 295 13.50 -0.96 -15.21
N LEU A 296 13.43 0.11 -14.40
CA LEU A 296 12.69 0.11 -13.14
C LEU A 296 11.34 0.81 -13.31
N GLU A 297 10.25 0.08 -13.06
CA GLU A 297 8.92 0.67 -12.89
C GLU A 297 8.74 1.03 -11.41
N LEU A 298 8.72 2.33 -11.11
CA LEU A 298 8.62 2.83 -9.74
C LEU A 298 7.18 2.79 -9.24
N ARG A 299 6.99 2.64 -7.93
CA ARG A 299 5.70 2.81 -7.26
C ARG A 299 5.37 4.29 -7.08
N THR A 300 4.09 4.59 -6.93
CA THR A 300 3.65 5.85 -6.32
C THR A 300 4.17 5.94 -4.88
N PRO A 301 4.80 7.06 -4.44
CA PRO A 301 4.92 8.36 -5.11
C PRO A 301 6.18 8.56 -5.97
N PHE A 302 7.09 7.60 -6.01
CA PHE A 302 8.40 7.69 -6.66
C PHE A 302 8.33 7.88 -8.18
N ALA A 303 7.40 7.20 -8.86
CA ALA A 303 7.21 7.36 -10.31
C ALA A 303 6.90 8.82 -10.69
N TYR A 304 5.90 9.40 -10.04
CA TYR A 304 5.48 10.77 -10.28
C TYR A 304 6.59 11.79 -9.97
N LEU A 305 7.34 11.59 -8.87
CA LEU A 305 8.47 12.45 -8.54
C LEU A 305 9.61 12.37 -9.57
N SER A 306 9.84 11.18 -10.13
CA SER A 306 10.81 11.01 -11.22
C SER A 306 10.37 11.73 -12.50
N ASP A 307 9.07 11.73 -12.81
CA ASP A 307 8.51 12.44 -13.97
C ASP A 307 8.66 13.96 -13.83
N ILE A 308 8.30 14.53 -12.67
CA ILE A 308 8.49 15.97 -12.39
C ILE A 308 9.99 16.30 -12.45
N SER A 309 10.85 15.48 -11.86
CA SER A 309 12.29 15.69 -11.90
C SER A 309 12.83 15.70 -13.34
N ASN A 310 12.34 14.81 -14.19
CA ASN A 310 12.72 14.76 -15.60
C ASN A 310 12.24 16.00 -16.36
N GLN A 311 11.04 16.51 -16.06
CA GLN A 311 10.52 17.76 -16.62
C GLN A 311 11.35 18.98 -16.19
N VAL A 312 11.71 19.07 -14.90
CA VAL A 312 12.55 20.13 -14.35
C VAL A 312 13.96 20.08 -14.95
N ARG A 313 14.54 18.88 -15.13
CA ARG A 313 15.86 18.66 -15.74
C ARG A 313 15.86 18.98 -17.24
N GLY A 314 14.76 18.70 -17.93
CA GLY A 314 14.58 18.95 -19.37
C GLY A 314 14.32 20.41 -19.75
N GLY A 315 14.15 21.31 -18.76
CA GLY A 315 13.87 22.74 -19.02
C GLY A 315 12.46 23.02 -19.56
N THR A 316 11.59 22.01 -19.62
CA THR A 316 10.24 22.12 -20.15
C THR A 316 9.27 22.50 -19.03
N LEU A 317 9.39 23.72 -18.50
CA LEU A 317 8.30 24.35 -17.76
C LEU A 317 7.26 24.90 -18.76
N SER A 318 6.69 24.02 -19.58
CA SER A 318 5.45 24.33 -20.31
C SER A 318 4.34 23.62 -19.56
N GLY A 319 3.48 24.40 -18.90
CA GLY A 319 2.26 23.89 -18.30
C GLY A 319 1.52 22.98 -19.26
N PHE A 320 0.84 21.98 -18.72
CA PHE A 320 -0.07 21.05 -19.39
C PHE A 320 -0.66 21.65 -20.68
N ASP A 321 0.00 21.40 -21.82
CA ASP A 321 -0.56 21.70 -23.12
C ASP A 321 -1.56 20.58 -23.39
N ARG A 322 -2.74 20.70 -22.76
CA ARG A 322 -3.92 19.89 -23.07
C ARG A 322 -4.37 20.29 -24.47
N GLY A 323 -3.69 19.72 -25.46
CA GLY A 323 -4.15 19.67 -26.84
C GLY A 323 -5.46 18.89 -26.90
N LYS A 324 -6.58 19.56 -26.61
CA LYS A 324 -7.89 19.19 -27.11
C LYS A 324 -7.80 19.15 -28.64
N LYS A 325 -7.50 17.98 -29.20
CA LYS A 325 -7.85 17.67 -30.59
C LYS A 325 -9.36 17.51 -30.67
N THR A 326 -10.09 18.62 -30.61
CA THR A 326 -11.43 18.69 -31.18
C THR A 326 -11.27 18.65 -32.69
N LYS A 327 -11.46 17.47 -33.27
CA LYS A 327 -11.74 17.35 -34.71
C LYS A 327 -13.04 18.10 -34.98
N THR A 328 -12.92 19.25 -35.60
CA THR A 328 -13.99 20.00 -36.23
C THR A 328 -14.61 19.15 -37.33
N GLY A 329 -15.73 18.49 -37.02
CA GLY A 329 -16.64 17.87 -37.97
C GLY A 329 -17.93 18.66 -37.99
N LYS A 330 -18.04 19.58 -38.95
CA LYS A 330 -19.20 20.42 -39.26
C LYS A 330 -20.41 19.54 -39.62
N VAL A 331 -21.48 19.51 -38.82
CA VAL A 331 -22.89 19.45 -39.30
C VAL A 331 -23.80 20.11 -38.24
N ALA A 332 -24.71 20.94 -38.72
CA ALA A 332 -25.62 21.84 -38.01
C ALA A 332 -26.77 21.13 -37.26
N SER A 333 -27.28 21.72 -36.18
CA SER A 333 -28.52 22.52 -36.15
C SER A 333 -29.14 22.60 -34.74
N ALA A 334 -29.65 23.81 -34.44
CA ALA A 334 -30.85 24.17 -33.68
C ALA A 334 -31.04 23.72 -32.20
N GLY A 335 -31.41 24.69 -31.36
CA GLY A 335 -32.44 24.49 -30.33
C GLY A 335 -32.05 24.82 -28.89
N SER A 336 -32.50 25.98 -28.44
CA SER A 336 -32.64 26.47 -27.07
C SER A 336 -33.42 25.53 -26.12
N HIS A 337 -33.02 25.42 -24.84
CA HIS A 337 -33.90 25.68 -23.68
C HIS A 337 -33.17 25.65 -22.31
N GLU A 338 -33.76 26.41 -21.39
CA GLU A 338 -33.43 26.65 -19.98
C GLU A 338 -33.55 25.44 -19.04
N THR A 339 -32.84 25.54 -17.90
CA THR A 339 -33.14 25.02 -16.55
C THR A 339 -33.44 23.53 -16.34
N GLN A 340 -32.68 22.85 -15.47
CA GLN A 340 -33.10 22.41 -14.12
C GLN A 340 -32.09 21.45 -13.47
N CYS A 341 -31.97 21.58 -12.15
CA CYS A 341 -31.43 20.61 -11.20
C CYS A 341 -32.14 19.25 -11.31
N SER A 342 -31.42 18.15 -11.09
CA SER A 342 -31.76 17.16 -10.04
C SER A 342 -30.72 16.03 -9.94
N ASP A 343 -30.52 15.63 -8.69
CA ASP A 343 -30.02 14.37 -8.12
C ASP A 343 -29.85 13.18 -9.06
N TRP A 344 -28.79 12.39 -8.85
CA TRP A 344 -28.88 10.92 -8.70
C TRP A 344 -27.67 10.36 -7.92
N VAL A 345 -27.93 9.93 -6.69
CA VAL A 345 -27.22 8.84 -6.01
C VAL A 345 -28.05 7.57 -6.24
N LEU A 346 -27.50 6.53 -6.88
CA LEU A 346 -27.62 5.12 -6.44
C LEU A 346 -26.95 4.12 -7.40
N CYS A 347 -25.92 3.49 -6.83
CA CYS A 347 -25.33 2.16 -7.00
C CYS A 347 -25.87 1.12 -8.00
N CYS A 348 -24.87 0.49 -8.65
CA CYS A 348 -24.64 -0.96 -8.81
C CYS A 348 -25.59 -1.83 -9.64
N GLY A 349 -25.09 -2.21 -10.82
CA GLY A 349 -25.45 -3.44 -11.51
C GLY A 349 -24.38 -3.83 -12.53
N LYS A 350 -23.55 -4.82 -12.16
CA LYS A 350 -22.66 -5.71 -12.95
C LYS A 350 -22.34 -5.34 -14.40
N ASP A 351 -21.05 -5.35 -14.75
CA ASP A 351 -20.55 -6.32 -15.73
C ASP A 351 -19.03 -6.57 -15.63
N LYS A 352 -18.66 -7.83 -15.88
CA LYS A 352 -17.31 -8.32 -16.03
C LYS A 352 -16.85 -8.07 -17.46
N SER A 353 -15.72 -7.38 -17.65
CA SER A 353 -14.84 -7.61 -18.80
C SER A 353 -13.47 -6.96 -18.60
N LEU A 354 -12.44 -7.75 -18.91
CA LEU A 354 -11.12 -7.38 -19.44
C LEU A 354 -10.35 -6.28 -18.69
N GLY A 355 -9.41 -6.74 -17.86
CA GLY A 355 -8.37 -5.89 -17.28
C GLY A 355 -7.41 -5.38 -18.36
N GLU A 356 -7.73 -4.22 -18.90
CA GLU A 356 -6.74 -3.28 -19.41
C GLU A 356 -6.19 -2.52 -18.19
N HIS A 357 -5.02 -2.96 -17.71
CA HIS A 357 -4.27 -2.16 -16.75
C HIS A 357 -3.58 -1.03 -17.53
N SER A 358 -4.29 0.08 -17.69
CA SER A 358 -3.67 1.35 -18.01
C SER A 358 -2.68 1.68 -16.90
N THR A 359 -1.40 1.86 -17.25
CA THR A 359 -0.49 2.73 -16.50
C THR A 359 -1.06 4.14 -16.60
N SER A 360 -2.03 4.37 -15.74
CA SER A 360 -2.70 5.64 -15.58
C SER A 360 -1.70 6.58 -14.93
N ASN A 361 -0.99 7.35 -15.76
CA ASN A 361 -0.29 8.58 -15.38
C ASN A 361 -1.29 9.69 -14.98
N ASN A 362 -2.41 9.30 -14.36
CA ASN A 362 -3.43 10.22 -13.92
C ASN A 362 -3.08 10.64 -12.48
N PRO A 363 -2.85 11.93 -12.21
CA PRO A 363 -2.68 12.42 -10.84
C PRO A 363 -3.87 12.09 -9.92
N PHE A 364 -5.01 11.65 -10.47
CA PHE A 364 -6.16 11.14 -9.74
C PHE A 364 -5.94 9.75 -9.08
N ASP A 365 -5.27 8.81 -9.76
CA ASP A 365 -4.92 7.49 -9.19
C ASP A 365 -3.80 7.62 -8.15
N PHE A 366 -2.91 8.59 -8.36
CA PHE A 366 -1.87 9.01 -7.42
C PHE A 366 -2.47 9.37 -6.05
N LEU A 367 -3.47 10.28 -5.99
CA LEU A 367 -4.06 10.81 -4.75
C LEU A 367 -4.92 9.81 -3.94
N GLN A 368 -5.55 8.83 -4.59
CA GLN A 368 -6.29 7.77 -3.91
C GLN A 368 -5.37 6.69 -3.29
N GLN A 369 -4.11 6.60 -3.74
CA GLN A 369 -3.11 5.65 -3.23
C GLN A 369 -2.11 6.29 -2.23
N ILE A 370 -2.36 7.53 -1.73
CA ILE A 370 -1.45 8.30 -0.83
C ILE A 370 -1.63 8.00 0.66
N GLU A 371 -2.40 6.98 1.05
CA GLU A 371 -1.96 6.26 2.24
C GLU A 371 -0.63 5.63 1.85
N PHE A 372 0.49 6.32 2.08
CA PHE A 372 1.85 5.83 1.84
C PHE A 372 2.07 4.68 2.83
N PRO A 373 1.60 3.45 2.56
CA PRO A 373 1.52 2.40 3.58
C PRO A 373 2.92 1.91 3.92
N GLN A 374 3.85 2.26 3.03
CA GLN A 374 5.27 2.02 3.00
C GLN A 374 6.01 2.97 3.95
N ARG A 375 5.40 4.06 4.44
CA ARG A 375 6.05 5.10 5.27
C ARG A 375 6.87 4.53 6.42
N ALA A 376 6.30 3.60 7.19
CA ALA A 376 7.00 2.96 8.30
C ALA A 376 8.20 2.11 7.83
N GLY A 377 8.06 1.45 6.69
CA GLY A 377 9.12 0.63 6.09
C GLY A 377 10.23 1.45 5.43
N VAL A 378 9.94 2.67 4.94
CA VAL A 378 10.95 3.52 4.28
C VAL A 378 11.58 4.55 5.21
N ALA A 379 10.88 5.02 6.25
CA ALA A 379 11.42 5.98 7.22
C ALA A 379 12.66 5.46 7.98
N ARG A 380 12.79 4.13 8.12
CA ARG A 380 13.99 3.49 8.71
C ARG A 380 15.27 3.72 7.88
N PHE A 381 15.14 4.14 6.62
CA PHE A 381 16.26 4.39 5.71
C PHE A 381 16.61 5.87 5.57
N THR A 382 15.87 6.76 6.23
CA THR A 382 16.09 8.22 6.17
C THR A 382 16.76 8.80 7.40
N ASP A 383 16.89 8.02 8.48
CA ASP A 383 17.50 8.47 9.74
C ASP A 383 18.99 8.07 9.80
N PRO A 384 19.94 9.03 9.75
CA PRO A 384 21.37 8.75 9.84
C PRO A 384 21.77 8.08 11.16
N ASP A 385 21.00 8.28 12.26
CA ASP A 385 21.27 7.63 13.55
C ASP A 385 20.82 6.16 13.56
N GLN A 386 19.82 5.77 12.75
CA GLN A 386 19.41 4.36 12.60
C GLN A 386 20.30 3.58 11.64
N LEU A 387 20.97 4.24 10.69
CA LEU A 387 21.97 3.60 9.82
C LEU A 387 23.22 3.14 10.59
N LEU A 388 23.47 3.67 11.80
CA LEU A 388 24.53 3.23 12.70
C LEU A 388 24.08 2.13 13.69
N ALA A 389 22.77 1.95 13.89
CA ALA A 389 22.21 0.99 14.84
C ALA A 389 22.06 -0.45 14.30
N VAL A 390 22.37 -0.66 13.01
CA VAL A 390 22.34 -1.99 12.35
C VAL A 390 23.76 -2.61 12.23
N ARG A 391 24.78 -1.99 12.82
CA ARG A 391 26.15 -2.56 12.90
C ARG A 391 26.33 -3.55 14.04
#